data_AF-A0AAN0W4Q6-F1
#
_entry.id   AF-A0AAN0W4Q6-F1
#
_cell.length_a   1.000
_cell.length_b   1.000
_cell.length_c   1.000
_cell.angle_alpha   90.00
_cell.angle_beta   90.00
_cell.angle_gamma   90.00
#
_symmetry.space_group_name_H-M   'P 1'
#
loop_
_entity.id
_entity.type
_entity.pdbx_description
1 polymer ?
#
loop_
_entity_poly.entity_id
_entity_poly.type
_entity_poly.pdbx_seq_one_letter_code
_entity_poly.pdbx_strand_id
1 'polypeptide(L)'
;MEMKTYYSIVSTVRFSRNEENRRLIEEYIKKGETHFLTREDDYGECFEVDLVKEMAEEVTENWLLEMVIGFAKKYKITEFELWKKHKEDSTYDKGFGIVIEGSMENPIIKFKEVYSGSLEDWNLSWNKGKQTYEKIYFKLAL
;
A
#
# COMPACT_ATOMS: atom_id res chain seq x y z
N MET A 1 22.20 3.28 -17.55
CA MET A 1 20.97 4.09 -17.47
C MET A 1 20.33 3.73 -16.14
N GLU A 2 20.21 4.68 -15.21
CA GLU A 2 19.56 4.40 -13.92
C GLU A 2 18.07 4.14 -14.17
N MET A 3 17.63 2.91 -13.92
CA MET A 3 16.21 2.56 -14.00
C MET A 3 15.50 3.19 -12.80
N LYS A 4 14.45 3.97 -13.05
CA LYS A 4 13.60 4.52 -11.99
C LYS A 4 12.33 3.71 -11.90
N THR A 5 11.95 3.35 -10.68
CA THR A 5 10.66 2.74 -10.37
C THR A 5 9.85 3.72 -9.56
N TYR A 6 8.61 3.93 -9.99
CA TYR A 6 7.63 4.78 -9.32
C TYR A 6 6.69 3.88 -8.55
N TYR A 7 6.38 4.25 -7.31
CA TYR A 7 5.45 3.54 -6.44
C TYR A 7 4.33 4.48 -6.03
N SER A 8 3.15 3.93 -5.77
CA SER A 8 2.04 4.65 -5.15
C SER A 8 1.40 3.78 -4.06
N ILE A 9 1.15 4.39 -2.90
CA ILE A 9 0.37 3.81 -1.80
C ILE A 9 -0.95 4.55 -1.75
N VAL A 10 -2.05 3.84 -1.96
CA VAL A 10 -3.38 4.45 -2.06
C VAL A 10 -4.34 3.79 -1.08
N SER A 11 -5.25 4.56 -0.48
CA SER A 11 -6.43 4.02 0.22
C SER A 11 -7.61 4.93 -0.07
N THR A 12 -8.73 4.38 -0.54
CA THR A 12 -9.81 5.21 -1.09
C THR A 12 -11.15 4.94 -0.45
N VAL A 13 -11.98 5.98 -0.38
CA VAL A 13 -13.35 5.86 0.13
C VAL A 13 -14.16 4.91 -0.75
N ARG A 14 -14.00 5.02 -2.07
CA ARG A 14 -14.81 4.29 -3.05
C ARG A 14 -14.55 2.78 -3.06
N PHE A 15 -13.30 2.37 -2.88
CA PHE A 15 -12.90 0.95 -2.98
C PHE A 15 -12.63 0.28 -1.62
N SER A 16 -12.53 1.06 -0.53
CA SER A 16 -12.44 0.53 0.83
C SER A 16 -13.71 -0.22 1.22
N ARG A 17 -13.54 -1.47 1.66
CA ARG A 17 -14.62 -2.29 2.25
C ARG A 17 -14.78 -2.01 3.75
N ASN A 18 -13.79 -1.36 4.36
CA ASN A 18 -13.80 -0.97 5.76
C ASN A 18 -14.45 0.43 5.92
N GLU A 19 -15.57 0.49 6.65
CA GLU A 19 -16.32 1.74 6.85
C GLU A 19 -15.54 2.78 7.66
N GLU A 20 -14.76 2.33 8.64
CA GLU A 20 -13.93 3.22 9.46
C GLU A 20 -12.80 3.83 8.63
N ASN A 21 -12.19 3.06 7.71
CA ASN A 21 -11.24 3.59 6.74
C ASN A 21 -11.84 4.75 5.94
N ARG A 22 -13.06 4.57 5.41
CA ARG A 22 -13.76 5.60 4.62
C ARG A 22 -13.94 6.87 5.44
N ARG A 23 -14.47 6.72 6.66
CA ARG A 23 -14.68 7.84 7.59
C ARG A 23 -13.38 8.58 7.91
N LEU A 24 -12.30 7.85 8.20
CA LEU A 24 -11.00 8.44 8.53
C LEU A 24 -10.45 9.25 7.34
N ILE A 25 -10.52 8.72 6.12
CA ILE A 25 -10.07 9.42 4.91
C ILE A 25 -10.83 10.73 4.74
N GLU A 26 -12.17 10.69 4.75
CA GLU A 26 -13.00 11.90 4.63
C GLU A 26 -12.69 12.92 5.74
N GLU A 27 -12.44 12.46 6.97
CA GLU A 27 -12.10 13.33 8.11
C GLU A 27 -10.74 14.02 7.91
N TYR A 28 -9.72 13.30 7.44
CA TYR A 28 -8.40 13.88 7.19
C TYR A 28 -8.38 14.81 5.98
N ILE A 29 -9.19 14.55 4.94
CA ILE A 29 -9.42 15.49 3.83
C ILE A 29 -9.97 16.82 4.37
N LYS A 30 -11.01 16.77 5.21
CA LYS A 30 -11.61 17.98 5.82
C LYS A 30 -10.62 18.76 6.68
N LYS A 31 -9.62 18.08 7.26
CA LYS A 31 -8.55 18.70 8.05
C LYS A 31 -7.40 19.27 7.20
N GLY A 32 -7.37 18.98 5.90
CA GLY A 32 -6.28 19.41 5.01
C GLY A 32 -4.95 18.72 5.30
N GLU A 33 -4.96 17.46 5.76
CA GLU A 33 -3.74 16.69 6.01
C GLU A 33 -3.01 16.36 4.68
N THR A 34 -1.68 16.49 4.66
CA THR A 34 -0.82 16.51 3.46
C THR A 34 -0.96 15.33 2.48
N HIS A 35 -1.49 14.18 2.89
CA HIS A 35 -1.62 12.99 2.05
C HIS A 35 -3.07 12.64 1.68
N PHE A 36 -4.01 13.50 2.04
CA PHE A 36 -5.43 13.27 1.86
C PHE A 36 -5.98 14.27 0.85
N LEU A 37 -6.48 13.75 -0.26
CA LEU A 37 -6.97 14.57 -1.38
C LEU A 37 -8.19 13.94 -2.04
N THR A 38 -8.84 14.73 -2.88
CA THR A 38 -9.90 14.26 -3.80
C THR A 38 -9.33 14.28 -5.21
N ARG A 39 -9.13 13.11 -5.80
CA ARG A 39 -8.75 12.96 -7.22
C ARG A 39 -9.93 13.28 -8.13
N GLU A 40 -9.62 13.77 -9.32
CA GLU A 40 -10.62 14.06 -10.37
C GLU A 40 -11.05 12.81 -11.15
N ASP A 41 -10.34 11.69 -10.97
CA ASP A 41 -10.65 10.42 -11.60
C ASP A 41 -11.53 9.52 -10.71
N ASP A 42 -11.67 8.26 -11.13
CA ASP A 42 -12.53 7.29 -10.47
C ASP A 42 -12.14 6.97 -9.01
N TYR A 43 -10.94 7.30 -8.56
CA TYR A 43 -10.54 7.04 -7.18
C TYR A 43 -11.18 8.00 -6.17
N GLY A 44 -11.50 9.24 -6.58
CA GLY A 44 -12.15 10.23 -5.73
C GLY A 44 -11.38 10.54 -4.44
N GLU A 45 -12.06 10.52 -3.29
CA GLU A 45 -11.48 10.81 -1.97
C GLU A 45 -10.51 9.70 -1.52
N CYS A 46 -9.24 10.06 -1.33
CA CYS A 46 -8.19 9.11 -1.02
C CYS A 46 -7.09 9.65 -0.09
N PHE A 47 -6.47 8.70 0.62
CA PHE A 47 -5.08 8.80 1.04
C PHE A 47 -4.17 8.37 -0.12
N GLU A 48 -3.14 9.16 -0.43
CA GLU A 48 -2.18 8.84 -1.50
C GLU A 48 -0.77 9.33 -1.16
N VAL A 49 0.22 8.46 -1.42
CA VAL A 49 1.64 8.77 -1.30
C VAL A 49 2.40 8.18 -2.48
N ASP A 50 2.95 9.07 -3.31
CA ASP A 50 3.78 8.71 -4.46
C ASP A 50 5.27 8.79 -4.13
N LEU A 51 6.03 7.82 -4.64
CA LEU A 51 7.43 7.60 -4.29
C LEU A 51 8.23 7.25 -5.54
N VAL A 52 9.50 7.67 -5.57
CA VAL A 52 10.44 7.34 -6.65
C VAL A 52 11.67 6.69 -6.06
N LYS A 53 12.06 5.55 -6.62
CA LYS A 53 13.30 4.85 -6.26
C LYS A 53 14.20 4.73 -7.48
N GLU A 54 15.44 5.20 -7.34
CA GLU A 54 16.52 4.92 -8.29
C GLU A 54 17.03 3.50 -8.04
N MET A 55 16.97 2.64 -9.07
CA MET A 55 17.42 1.27 -9.01
C MET A 55 18.94 1.26 -9.28
N ALA A 56 19.73 1.30 -8.21
CA ALA A 56 21.17 1.09 -8.30
C ALA A 56 21.55 -0.40 -8.25
N GLU A 57 20.77 -1.24 -7.56
CA GLU A 57 20.97 -2.70 -7.37
C GLU A 57 19.60 -3.39 -7.07
N GLU A 58 19.56 -4.71 -6.82
CA GLU A 58 18.36 -5.46 -6.39
C GLU A 58 17.77 -4.90 -5.07
N VAL A 59 16.96 -3.85 -5.17
CA VAL A 59 16.27 -3.28 -4.01
C VAL A 59 15.09 -4.19 -3.66
N THR A 60 15.11 -4.77 -2.45
CA THR A 60 13.91 -5.42 -1.90
C THR A 60 12.83 -4.36 -1.68
N GLU A 61 11.56 -4.67 -1.97
CA GLU A 61 10.44 -3.74 -1.87
C GLU A 61 9.78 -3.74 -0.49
N ASN A 62 10.40 -4.40 0.51
CA ASN A 62 9.91 -4.49 1.89
C ASN A 62 9.75 -3.11 2.56
N TRP A 63 10.58 -2.14 2.19
CA TRP A 63 10.51 -0.78 2.71
C TRP A 63 9.13 -0.15 2.44
N LEU A 64 8.45 -0.55 1.36
CA LEU A 64 7.11 -0.07 1.05
C LEU A 64 6.09 -0.57 2.09
N LEU A 65 6.21 -1.83 2.50
CA LEU A 65 5.36 -2.42 3.54
C LEU A 65 5.60 -1.78 4.91
N GLU A 66 6.87 -1.46 5.24
CA GLU A 66 7.21 -0.73 6.46
C GLU A 66 6.60 0.68 6.48
N MET A 67 6.61 1.38 5.34
CA MET A 67 5.94 2.68 5.20
C MET A 67 4.43 2.56 5.42
N VAL A 68 3.78 1.55 4.82
CA VAL A 68 2.34 1.33 5.03
C VAL A 68 2.03 1.07 6.49
N ILE A 69 2.83 0.28 7.21
CA ILE A 69 2.67 0.11 8.66
C ILE A 69 2.77 1.46 9.39
N GLY A 70 3.71 2.31 9.00
CA GLY A 70 3.85 3.66 9.55
C GLY A 70 2.58 4.49 9.37
N PHE A 71 2.01 4.48 8.17
CA PHE A 71 0.75 5.18 7.88
C PHE A 71 -0.44 4.60 8.62
N ALA A 72 -0.54 3.27 8.68
CA ALA A 72 -1.59 2.59 9.44
C ALA A 72 -1.54 2.94 10.93
N LYS A 73 -0.34 2.99 11.51
CA LYS A 73 -0.15 3.43 12.90
C LYS A 73 -0.56 4.87 13.12
N LYS A 74 -0.17 5.77 12.21
CA LYS A 74 -0.44 7.21 12.30
C LYS A 74 -1.93 7.51 12.11
N TYR A 75 -2.52 7.00 11.04
CA TYR A 75 -3.85 7.38 10.57
C TYR A 75 -4.95 6.39 10.93
N LYS A 76 -4.61 5.22 11.45
CA LYS A 76 -5.53 4.10 11.76
C LYS A 76 -6.23 3.49 10.55
N ILE A 77 -5.77 3.83 9.35
CA ILE A 77 -6.19 3.22 8.08
C ILE A 77 -5.58 1.82 7.98
N THR A 78 -6.38 0.84 7.59
CA THR A 78 -6.01 -0.58 7.56
C THR A 78 -6.00 -1.19 6.17
N GLU A 79 -6.81 -0.69 5.23
CA GLU A 79 -6.80 -1.16 3.84
C GLU A 79 -6.00 -0.22 2.93
N PHE A 80 -5.15 -0.75 2.06
CA PHE A 80 -4.36 0.01 1.09
C PHE A 80 -4.23 -0.75 -0.23
N GLU A 81 -3.88 -0.04 -1.29
CA GLU A 81 -3.46 -0.54 -2.59
C GLU A 81 -2.02 -0.09 -2.84
N LEU A 82 -1.21 -0.99 -3.37
CA LEU A 82 0.19 -0.73 -3.71
C LEU A 82 0.35 -0.87 -5.21
N TRP A 83 0.85 0.18 -5.84
CA TRP A 83 1.05 0.26 -7.28
C TRP A 83 2.51 0.54 -7.59
N LYS A 84 3.04 -0.02 -8.68
CA LYS A 84 4.33 0.39 -9.25
C LYS A 84 4.30 0.48 -10.77
N LYS A 85 5.25 1.25 -11.31
CA LYS A 85 5.63 1.28 -12.72
C LYS A 85 7.10 1.54 -12.93
N HIS A 86 7.63 0.99 -14.02
CA HIS A 86 8.94 1.34 -14.51
C HIS A 86 8.85 2.52 -15.48
N LYS A 87 9.90 3.35 -15.55
CA LYS A 87 9.95 4.64 -16.27
C LYS A 87 9.49 4.62 -17.73
N GLU A 88 9.42 3.45 -18.38
CA GLU A 88 8.99 3.29 -19.77
C GLU A 88 7.46 3.29 -19.95
N ASP A 89 6.69 3.16 -18.86
CA ASP A 89 5.23 3.09 -18.91
C ASP A 89 4.53 4.38 -18.43
N SER A 90 3.53 4.82 -19.19
CA SER A 90 2.69 5.98 -18.82
C SER A 90 1.78 5.69 -17.63
N THR A 91 1.40 4.43 -17.43
CA THR A 91 0.41 3.96 -16.45
C THR A 91 1.05 3.03 -15.42
N TYR A 92 0.54 3.03 -14.17
CA TYR A 92 0.89 2.01 -13.19
C TYR A 92 0.53 0.63 -13.73
N ASP A 93 1.49 -0.28 -13.83
CA ASP A 93 1.34 -1.54 -14.56
C ASP A 93 1.17 -2.74 -13.62
N LYS A 94 1.65 -2.65 -12.38
CA LYS A 94 1.53 -3.69 -11.35
C LYS A 94 0.87 -3.15 -10.10
N GLY A 95 -0.16 -3.84 -9.60
CA GLY A 95 -0.94 -3.38 -8.46
C GLY A 95 -1.51 -4.51 -7.62
N PHE A 96 -1.47 -4.38 -6.30
CA PHE A 96 -2.16 -5.30 -5.39
C PHE A 96 -2.67 -4.61 -4.11
N GLY A 97 -3.74 -5.15 -3.55
CA GLY A 97 -4.34 -4.68 -2.29
C GLY A 97 -3.73 -5.34 -1.06
N ILE A 98 -3.74 -4.62 0.06
CA ILE A 98 -3.36 -5.10 1.39
C ILE A 98 -4.37 -4.69 2.46
N VAL A 99 -4.43 -5.51 3.52
CA VAL A 99 -5.15 -5.20 4.76
C VAL A 99 -4.21 -5.41 5.93
N ILE A 100 -4.22 -4.47 6.88
CA ILE A 100 -3.52 -4.59 8.15
C ILE A 100 -4.50 -5.03 9.23
N GLU A 101 -4.22 -6.17 9.82
CA GLU A 101 -4.97 -6.75 10.94
C GLU A 101 -4.09 -6.84 12.20
N GLY A 102 -4.69 -7.33 13.29
CA GLY A 102 -4.02 -7.47 14.57
C GLY A 102 -3.88 -6.14 15.31
N SER A 103 -3.02 -6.13 16.33
CA SER A 103 -2.72 -4.87 17.03
C SER A 103 -1.76 -4.05 16.20
N MET A 104 -1.87 -2.72 16.26
CA MET A 104 -0.92 -1.84 15.58
C MET A 104 0.51 -2.00 16.13
N GLU A 105 0.69 -2.50 17.35
CA GLU A 105 2.01 -2.84 17.91
C GLU A 105 2.63 -4.08 17.23
N ASN A 106 1.79 -5.05 16.84
CA ASN A 106 2.17 -6.27 16.13
C ASN A 106 1.30 -6.46 14.88
N PRO A 107 1.48 -5.60 13.86
CA PRO A 107 0.59 -5.55 12.71
C PRO A 107 0.79 -6.78 11.81
N ILE A 108 -0.31 -7.17 11.19
CA ILE A 108 -0.42 -8.34 10.34
C ILE A 108 -0.81 -7.88 8.95
N ILE A 109 0.07 -7.99 7.95
CA ILE A 109 -0.22 -7.54 6.58
C ILE A 109 -0.79 -8.69 5.75
N LYS A 110 -2.09 -8.68 5.46
CA LYS A 110 -2.69 -9.58 4.47
C LYS A 110 -2.59 -9.01 3.06
N PHE A 111 -2.06 -9.77 2.11
CA PHE A 111 -2.23 -9.50 0.67
C PHE A 111 -3.63 -9.93 0.23
N LYS A 112 -4.35 -9.06 -0.50
CA LYS A 112 -5.73 -9.30 -0.96
C LYS A 112 -5.77 -9.69 -2.44
N GLU A 113 -5.97 -8.70 -3.30
CA GLU A 113 -6.31 -8.86 -4.71
C GLU A 113 -5.20 -8.26 -5.55
N VAL A 114 -4.87 -8.92 -6.65
CA VAL A 114 -3.94 -8.37 -7.63
C VAL A 114 -4.79 -7.67 -8.68
N TYR A 115 -4.64 -6.36 -8.78
CA TYR A 115 -5.37 -5.53 -9.75
C TYR A 115 -4.73 -5.60 -11.13
N SER A 116 -3.40 -5.73 -11.18
CA SER A 116 -2.64 -5.92 -12.41
C SER A 116 -1.30 -6.61 -12.14
N GLY A 117 -0.90 -7.51 -13.02
CA GLY A 117 0.32 -8.31 -12.87
C GLY A 117 0.18 -9.51 -11.93
N SER A 118 1.21 -9.76 -11.12
CA SER A 118 1.33 -10.83 -10.14
C SER A 118 2.09 -10.34 -8.90
N LEU A 119 1.89 -10.98 -7.74
CA LEU A 119 2.74 -10.74 -6.57
C LEU A 119 4.22 -11.14 -6.82
N GLU A 120 4.47 -12.03 -7.77
CA GLU A 120 5.84 -12.41 -8.19
C GLU A 120 6.57 -11.28 -8.92
N ASP A 121 5.84 -10.28 -9.41
CA ASP A 121 6.45 -9.08 -9.98
C ASP A 121 7.12 -8.23 -8.88
N TRP A 122 6.92 -8.53 -7.60
CA TRP A 122 7.42 -7.75 -6.46
C TRP A 122 8.53 -8.46 -5.69
N ASN A 123 9.60 -7.73 -5.36
CA ASN A 123 10.74 -8.23 -4.60
C ASN A 123 10.50 -8.12 -3.09
N LEU A 124 9.45 -8.79 -2.60
CA LEU A 124 9.07 -8.80 -1.18
C LEU A 124 9.60 -10.06 -0.51
N SER A 125 10.51 -9.90 0.47
CA SER A 125 11.10 -11.00 1.25
C SER A 125 10.45 -11.21 2.61
N TRP A 126 9.23 -10.69 2.80
CA TRP A 126 8.45 -10.88 4.02
C TRP A 126 8.09 -12.36 4.22
N ASN A 127 8.73 -13.02 5.20
CA ASN A 127 8.71 -14.48 5.35
C ASN A 127 7.30 -15.09 5.57
N LYS A 128 7.12 -16.28 4.99
CA LYS A 128 5.85 -17.00 4.74
C LYS A 128 5.04 -17.35 6.00
N GLY A 129 3.86 -16.73 6.14
CA GLY A 129 2.66 -17.33 6.74
C GLY A 129 1.79 -18.02 5.67
N LYS A 130 1.11 -19.10 6.04
CA LYS A 130 0.48 -20.14 5.18
C LYS A 130 -0.40 -19.59 4.05
N GLN A 131 -0.20 -20.06 2.82
CA GLN A 131 -1.02 -19.73 1.64
C GLN A 131 -2.45 -20.24 1.81
N THR A 132 -3.32 -19.30 2.14
CA THR A 132 -4.75 -19.35 1.92
C THR A 132 -5.11 -18.03 1.23
N TYR A 133 -6.26 -17.96 0.55
CA TYR A 133 -6.80 -16.71 -0.01
C TYR A 133 -7.02 -15.59 1.04
N GLU A 134 -6.57 -15.81 2.28
CA GLU A 134 -6.24 -14.85 3.33
C GLU A 134 -4.87 -15.26 3.94
N LYS A 135 -3.95 -14.32 4.15
CA LYS A 135 -2.65 -14.58 4.81
C LYS A 135 -2.36 -13.65 5.97
N ILE A 136 -2.21 -14.18 7.18
CA ILE A 136 -1.82 -13.48 8.42
C ILE A 136 -0.30 -13.59 8.62
N TYR A 137 0.39 -12.49 8.96
CA TYR A 137 1.83 -12.39 9.26
C TYR A 137 2.07 -11.79 10.66
N PHE A 138 3.08 -12.28 11.39
CA PHE A 138 3.45 -11.75 12.71
C PHE A 138 4.90 -11.22 12.72
N LYS A 139 5.17 -10.23 13.57
CA LYS A 139 6.53 -9.76 13.87
C LYS A 139 7.19 -10.71 14.88
N LEU A 140 8.39 -11.20 14.58
CA LEU A 140 9.18 -11.96 15.54
C LEU A 140 9.69 -11.03 16.64
N ALA A 141 9.40 -11.36 17.89
CA ALA A 141 10.07 -10.78 19.04
C ALA A 141 11.50 -11.34 19.08
N LEU A 142 12.48 -10.43 19.17
CA LEU A 142 13.88 -10.75 19.49
C LEU A 142 14.00 -11.09 20.98
#